data_AF-A0A1C4ZWT5-F1
#
_entry.id   AF-A0A1C4ZWT5-F1
#
_cell.length_a   1.000
_cell.length_b   1.000
_cell.length_c   1.000
_cell.angle_alpha   90.00
_cell.angle_beta   90.00
_cell.angle_gamma   90.00
#
_symmetry.space_group_name_H-M   'P 1'
#
loop_
_entity.id
_entity.type
_entity.pdbx_description
1 polymer ?
#
loop_
_entity_poly.entity_id
_entity_poly.type
_entity_poly.pdbx_seq_one_letter_code
_entity_poly.pdbx_strand_id
1 'polypeptide(L)'
;MSAHPSRVRSPWLFAVLLAALVVVAQALLVPLFAAPAVNLAPRDVPVAVAGPAPATAELAARLAAARPGAFEVLTLPDATAADRALRDREVYAAFVAGPDGVALHTAPAASPAVAALLTEAAAQLSGGRPVPVVQVVPADPDDPRGAGFAAGFLPFALTSMLAGVLLVVLVARRAARLLGLVTYAVLAGLAGVAVLHGWLGILGGNLWLEAGAIALFTLAAAGTVAGLGAVLGRPGIGLGALLVFLVGNPLSAVSAAPELLPQPWGLVGQFLPVGAGGTLLRAAAFFDGTGGGRSLAVLAGYAVAGIGLVLVGRRQAGAAGPGAAAEARPAKVTV
;
A
#
# COMPACT_ATOMS: atom_id res chain seq x y z
N MET A 1 55.84 -21.73 19.43
CA MET A 1 55.09 -20.49 19.14
C MET A 1 54.24 -20.75 17.90
N SER A 2 52.98 -21.15 18.09
CA SER A 2 52.08 -21.55 17.01
C SER A 2 51.31 -20.33 16.50
N ALA A 3 51.65 -19.86 15.29
CA ALA A 3 50.87 -18.86 14.58
C ALA A 3 49.58 -19.50 14.06
N HIS A 4 48.43 -18.96 14.46
CA HIS A 4 47.14 -19.32 13.88
C HIS A 4 47.00 -18.68 12.49
N PRO A 5 46.89 -19.45 11.39
CA PRO A 5 46.61 -18.88 10.08
C PRO A 5 45.16 -18.41 10.03
N SER A 6 44.96 -17.11 9.84
CA SER A 6 43.67 -16.53 9.49
C SER A 6 43.20 -17.17 8.18
N ARG A 7 42.10 -17.95 8.22
CA ARG A 7 41.49 -18.55 7.02
C ARG A 7 41.01 -17.44 6.08
N VAL A 8 41.82 -17.11 5.07
CA VAL A 8 41.40 -16.28 3.95
C VAL A 8 40.37 -17.10 3.18
N ARG A 9 39.08 -16.74 3.25
CA ARG A 9 38.02 -17.41 2.49
C ARG A 9 38.32 -17.22 0.99
N SER A 10 38.33 -18.32 0.21
CA SER A 10 38.59 -18.26 -1.23
C SER A 10 37.61 -17.27 -1.90
N PRO A 11 38.10 -16.30 -2.70
CA PRO A 11 37.24 -15.29 -3.34
C PRO A 11 36.21 -15.92 -4.27
N TRP A 12 36.54 -17.06 -4.89
CA TRP A 12 35.63 -17.85 -5.73
C TRP A 12 34.48 -18.46 -4.93
N LEU A 13 34.79 -19.04 -3.76
CA LEU A 13 33.76 -19.58 -2.87
C LEU A 13 32.84 -18.48 -2.36
N PHE A 14 33.41 -17.31 -2.01
CA PHE A 14 32.60 -16.15 -1.61
C PHE A 14 31.67 -15.68 -2.73
N ALA A 15 32.17 -15.56 -3.97
CA ALA A 15 31.37 -15.19 -5.12
C ALA A 15 30.23 -16.19 -5.39
N VAL A 16 30.50 -17.50 -5.32
CA VAL A 16 29.49 -18.56 -5.48
C VAL A 16 28.45 -18.52 -4.36
N LEU A 17 28.87 -18.37 -3.10
CA LEU A 17 27.94 -18.26 -1.96
C LEU A 17 27.06 -17.01 -2.05
N LEU A 18 27.62 -15.88 -2.49
CA LEU A 18 26.87 -14.65 -2.71
C LEU A 18 25.84 -14.81 -3.83
N ALA A 19 26.24 -15.40 -4.96
CA ALA A 19 25.32 -15.69 -6.06
C ALA A 19 24.20 -16.64 -5.62
N ALA A 20 24.53 -17.70 -4.89
CA ALA A 20 23.53 -18.62 -4.33
C ALA A 20 22.56 -17.92 -3.37
N LEU A 21 23.06 -17.02 -2.52
CA LEU A 21 22.21 -16.22 -1.62
C LEU A 21 21.25 -15.32 -2.41
N VAL A 22 21.73 -14.65 -3.46
CA VAL A 22 20.88 -13.80 -4.32
C VAL A 22 19.84 -14.64 -5.04
N VAL A 23 20.19 -15.84 -5.53
CA VAL A 23 19.23 -16.77 -6.15
C VAL A 23 18.19 -17.24 -5.16
N VAL A 24 18.56 -17.53 -3.92
CA VAL A 24 17.59 -17.86 -2.85
C VAL A 24 16.66 -16.67 -2.59
N ALA A 25 17.19 -15.46 -2.49
CA ALA A 25 16.37 -14.26 -2.35
C ALA A 25 15.41 -14.12 -3.55
N GLN A 26 15.88 -14.30 -4.78
CA GLN A 26 15.04 -14.29 -5.97
C GLN A 26 13.94 -15.36 -5.92
N ALA A 27 14.28 -16.59 -5.52
CA ALA A 27 13.34 -17.70 -5.41
C ALA A 27 12.25 -17.45 -4.35
N LEU A 28 12.49 -16.57 -3.38
CA LEU A 28 11.50 -16.12 -2.40
C LEU A 28 10.71 -14.89 -2.87
N LEU A 29 11.37 -13.94 -3.54
CA LEU A 29 10.74 -12.70 -4.00
C LEU A 29 9.84 -12.91 -5.21
N VAL A 30 10.20 -13.77 -6.16
CA VAL A 30 9.37 -14.01 -7.35
C VAL A 30 7.98 -14.51 -6.93
N PRO A 31 7.82 -15.55 -6.07
CA PRO A 31 6.51 -15.96 -5.59
C PRO A 31 5.78 -14.87 -4.80
N LEU A 32 6.48 -14.05 -4.01
CA LEU A 32 5.87 -12.95 -3.24
C LEU A 32 5.14 -11.96 -4.15
N PHE A 33 5.65 -11.69 -5.36
CA PHE A 33 5.02 -10.80 -6.33
C PHE A 33 4.08 -11.53 -7.30
N ALA A 34 4.47 -12.71 -7.78
CA ALA A 34 3.73 -13.43 -8.81
C ALA A 34 2.50 -14.15 -8.24
N ALA A 35 2.59 -14.77 -7.06
CA ALA A 35 1.50 -15.57 -6.51
C ALA A 35 0.24 -14.75 -6.23
N PRO A 36 0.29 -13.54 -5.63
CA PRO A 36 -0.90 -12.73 -5.44
C PRO A 36 -1.53 -12.29 -6.76
N ALA A 37 -0.72 -11.98 -7.78
CA ALA A 37 -1.20 -11.53 -9.09
C ALA A 37 -1.93 -12.64 -9.87
N VAL A 38 -1.44 -13.88 -9.83
CA VAL A 38 -2.07 -15.01 -10.57
C VAL A 38 -3.19 -15.69 -9.79
N ASN A 39 -3.33 -15.42 -8.48
CA ASN A 39 -4.38 -16.00 -7.63
C ASN A 39 -5.43 -14.96 -7.20
N LEU A 40 -5.64 -13.93 -8.01
CA LEU A 40 -6.74 -12.98 -7.81
C LEU A 40 -8.07 -13.69 -8.00
N ALA A 41 -8.85 -13.75 -6.93
CA ALA A 41 -10.17 -14.37 -6.91
C ALA A 41 -11.01 -13.75 -5.79
N PRO A 42 -12.33 -13.61 -5.96
CA PRO A 42 -13.19 -13.05 -4.93
C PRO A 42 -13.18 -13.99 -3.72
N ARG A 43 -12.91 -13.45 -2.53
CA ARG A 43 -12.92 -14.15 -1.25
C ARG A 43 -13.59 -13.27 -0.22
N ASP A 44 -14.79 -13.66 0.19
CA ASP A 44 -15.61 -12.89 1.13
C ASP A 44 -15.77 -11.42 0.72
N VAL A 45 -15.91 -11.14 -0.59
CA VAL A 45 -16.09 -9.77 -1.10
C VAL A 45 -17.42 -9.23 -0.58
N PRO A 46 -17.46 -8.13 0.18
CA PRO A 46 -18.71 -7.58 0.70
C PRO A 46 -19.61 -7.08 -0.44
N VAL A 47 -20.79 -7.67 -0.54
CA VAL A 47 -21.82 -7.30 -1.51
C VAL A 47 -23.16 -7.17 -0.80
N ALA A 48 -23.96 -6.19 -1.19
CA ALA A 48 -25.32 -6.07 -0.69
C ALA A 48 -26.33 -6.73 -1.63
N VAL A 49 -27.44 -7.18 -1.06
CA VAL A 49 -28.66 -7.52 -1.77
C VAL A 49 -29.78 -6.70 -1.13
N ALA A 50 -30.48 -5.91 -1.93
CA ALA A 50 -31.46 -4.95 -1.44
C ALA A 50 -32.84 -5.13 -2.07
N GLY A 51 -33.90 -4.98 -1.29
CA GLY A 51 -35.29 -5.09 -1.74
C GLY A 51 -36.17 -5.89 -0.78
N PRO A 52 -37.36 -6.37 -1.23
CA PRO A 52 -38.25 -7.15 -0.40
C PRO A 52 -37.60 -8.45 0.10
N ALA A 53 -37.77 -8.76 1.39
CA ALA A 53 -37.19 -9.92 2.06
C ALA A 53 -37.21 -11.25 1.28
N PRO A 54 -38.32 -11.67 0.63
CA PRO A 54 -38.32 -12.92 -0.14
C PRO A 54 -37.38 -12.87 -1.36
N ALA A 55 -37.31 -11.73 -2.06
CA ALA A 55 -36.44 -11.56 -3.21
C ALA A 55 -34.97 -11.49 -2.80
N THR A 56 -34.66 -10.82 -1.68
CA THR A 56 -33.28 -10.71 -1.18
C THR A 56 -32.75 -12.04 -0.69
N ALA A 57 -33.58 -12.86 -0.02
CA ALA A 57 -33.19 -14.19 0.44
C ALA A 57 -32.86 -15.13 -0.74
N GLU A 58 -33.68 -15.11 -1.80
CA GLU A 58 -33.44 -15.91 -2.99
C GLU A 58 -32.15 -15.48 -3.72
N LEU A 59 -31.94 -14.17 -3.90
CA LEU A 59 -30.78 -13.67 -4.60
C LEU A 59 -29.48 -13.90 -3.81
N ALA A 60 -29.52 -13.75 -2.48
CA ALA A 60 -28.41 -14.10 -1.61
C ALA A 60 -28.06 -15.60 -1.72
N ALA A 61 -29.07 -16.48 -1.73
CA ALA A 61 -28.85 -17.92 -1.89
C ALA A 61 -28.24 -18.26 -3.27
N ARG A 62 -28.70 -17.61 -4.35
CA ARG A 62 -28.15 -17.80 -5.70
C ARG A 62 -26.69 -17.33 -5.80
N LEU A 63 -26.36 -16.18 -5.21
CA LEU A 63 -24.98 -15.67 -5.17
C LEU A 63 -24.05 -16.63 -4.42
N ALA A 64 -24.49 -17.11 -3.25
CA ALA A 64 -23.72 -18.06 -2.45
C ALA A 64 -23.53 -19.41 -3.18
N ALA A 65 -24.57 -19.89 -3.89
CA ALA A 65 -24.52 -21.14 -4.64
C ALA A 65 -23.65 -21.04 -5.91
N ALA A 66 -23.67 -19.90 -6.61
CA ALA A 66 -22.90 -19.70 -7.83
C ALA A 66 -21.39 -19.70 -7.59
N ARG A 67 -20.95 -19.09 -6.47
CA ARG A 67 -19.53 -18.95 -6.11
C ARG A 67 -19.36 -19.08 -4.58
N PRO A 68 -19.24 -20.31 -4.04
CA PRO A 68 -19.06 -20.52 -2.61
C PRO A 68 -17.81 -19.80 -2.08
N GLY A 69 -17.97 -19.03 -0.99
CA GLY A 69 -16.88 -18.28 -0.35
C GLY A 69 -16.40 -17.03 -1.10
N ALA A 70 -17.03 -16.66 -2.21
CA ALA A 70 -16.63 -15.48 -2.97
C ALA A 70 -17.18 -14.17 -2.41
N PHE A 71 -18.36 -14.22 -1.79
CA PHE A 71 -19.14 -13.05 -1.43
C PHE A 71 -19.62 -13.13 0.01
N GLU A 72 -19.42 -12.05 0.75
CA GLU A 72 -20.08 -11.81 2.04
C GLU A 72 -21.33 -10.98 1.76
N VAL A 73 -22.51 -11.58 1.90
CA VAL A 73 -23.77 -10.98 1.46
C VAL A 73 -24.47 -10.26 2.62
N LEU A 74 -24.59 -8.94 2.51
CA LEU A 74 -25.40 -8.11 3.40
C LEU A 74 -26.81 -7.93 2.82
N THR A 75 -27.84 -8.16 3.62
CA THR A 75 -29.23 -7.89 3.20
C THR A 75 -29.66 -6.49 3.66
N LEU A 76 -30.20 -5.71 2.73
CA LEU A 76 -30.62 -4.33 2.97
C LEU A 76 -32.09 -4.14 2.54
N PRO A 77 -32.81 -3.21 3.15
CA PRO A 77 -34.25 -3.06 2.89
C PRO A 77 -34.57 -2.55 1.48
N ASP A 78 -33.73 -1.66 0.94
CA ASP A 78 -34.02 -0.95 -0.31
C ASP A 78 -32.76 -0.41 -1.02
N ALA A 79 -32.97 0.11 -2.22
CA ALA A 79 -31.92 0.72 -3.05
C ALA A 79 -31.19 1.89 -2.35
N THR A 80 -31.90 2.67 -1.54
CA THR A 80 -31.32 3.84 -0.85
C THR A 80 -30.34 3.40 0.24
N ALA A 81 -30.69 2.35 0.99
CA ALA A 81 -29.80 1.73 1.95
C ALA A 81 -28.58 1.10 1.28
N ALA A 82 -28.76 0.43 0.13
CA ALA A 82 -27.65 -0.09 -0.68
C ALA A 82 -26.71 1.01 -1.17
N ASP A 83 -27.25 2.10 -1.71
CA ASP A 83 -26.47 3.23 -2.20
C ASP A 83 -25.72 3.95 -1.07
N ARG A 84 -26.28 3.94 0.15
CA ARG A 84 -25.57 4.43 1.34
C ARG A 84 -24.43 3.51 1.71
N ALA A 85 -24.65 2.21 1.80
CA ALA A 85 -23.62 1.22 2.11
C ALA A 85 -22.45 1.25 1.10
N LEU A 86 -22.72 1.55 -0.18
CA LEU A 86 -21.70 1.78 -1.20
C LEU A 86 -20.86 3.04 -0.96
N ARG A 87 -21.50 4.15 -0.59
CA ARG A 87 -20.81 5.41 -0.23
C ARG A 87 -20.05 5.31 1.08
N ASP A 88 -20.55 4.53 2.02
CA ASP A 88 -19.92 4.29 3.31
C ASP A 88 -18.79 3.24 3.24
N ARG A 89 -18.60 2.63 2.05
CA ARG A 89 -17.61 1.60 1.74
C ARG A 89 -17.77 0.32 2.58
N GLU A 90 -19.00 0.00 2.95
CA GLU A 90 -19.35 -1.26 3.61
C GLU A 90 -19.43 -2.41 2.59
N VAL A 91 -19.79 -2.10 1.34
CA VAL A 91 -19.91 -3.07 0.24
C VAL A 91 -19.31 -2.52 -1.06
N TYR A 92 -18.88 -3.41 -1.96
CA TYR A 92 -18.34 -3.04 -3.29
C TYR A 92 -19.41 -2.90 -4.38
N ALA A 93 -20.49 -3.67 -4.26
CA ALA A 93 -21.68 -3.56 -5.11
C ALA A 93 -22.93 -3.99 -4.34
N ALA A 94 -24.10 -3.63 -4.87
CA ALA A 94 -25.38 -4.04 -4.38
C ALA A 94 -26.26 -4.56 -5.53
N PHE A 95 -26.86 -5.74 -5.35
CA PHE A 95 -27.90 -6.23 -6.24
C PHE A 95 -29.25 -5.76 -5.71
N VAL A 96 -29.91 -4.87 -6.45
CA VAL A 96 -31.16 -4.23 -6.05
C VAL A 96 -32.32 -4.89 -6.78
N ALA A 97 -33.20 -5.56 -6.05
CA ALA A 97 -34.43 -6.12 -6.57
C ALA A 97 -35.53 -5.05 -6.60
N GLY A 98 -36.02 -4.75 -7.80
CA GLY A 98 -37.10 -3.81 -8.06
C GLY A 98 -38.25 -4.44 -8.87
N PRO A 99 -39.29 -3.65 -9.18
CA PRO A 99 -40.44 -4.12 -9.95
C PRO A 99 -40.07 -4.57 -11.37
N ASP A 100 -39.04 -3.97 -11.98
CA ASP A 100 -38.57 -4.27 -13.34
C ASP A 100 -37.48 -5.36 -13.39
N GLY A 101 -37.16 -5.97 -12.24
CA GLY A 101 -36.12 -6.99 -12.10
C GLY A 101 -34.96 -6.56 -11.21
N VAL A 102 -33.80 -7.18 -11.41
CA VAL A 102 -32.58 -6.91 -10.63
C VAL A 102 -31.72 -5.89 -11.37
N ALA A 103 -31.29 -4.85 -10.65
CA ALA A 103 -30.26 -3.91 -11.09
C ALA A 103 -28.98 -4.11 -10.27
N LEU A 104 -27.82 -3.85 -10.86
CA LEU A 104 -26.53 -3.88 -10.18
C LEU A 104 -26.07 -2.44 -9.90
N HIS A 105 -25.98 -2.09 -8.63
CA HIS A 105 -25.43 -0.82 -8.17
C HIS A 105 -23.97 -1.04 -7.77
N THR A 106 -23.04 -0.23 -8.28
CA THR A 106 -21.59 -0.44 -8.11
C THR A 106 -20.90 0.81 -7.60
N ALA A 107 -19.75 0.62 -6.96
CA ALA A 107 -18.81 1.70 -6.63
C ALA A 107 -17.44 1.46 -7.31
N PRO A 108 -17.29 1.67 -8.64
CA PRO A 108 -16.01 1.43 -9.32
C PRO A 108 -14.84 2.24 -8.74
N ALA A 109 -15.06 3.39 -8.12
CA ALA A 109 -14.02 4.11 -7.38
C ALA A 109 -13.43 3.30 -6.20
N ALA A 110 -14.21 2.40 -5.59
CA ALA A 110 -13.73 1.51 -4.52
C ALA A 110 -12.73 0.48 -5.09
N SER A 111 -13.09 -0.17 -6.20
CA SER A 111 -12.22 -1.06 -6.95
C SER A 111 -12.81 -1.35 -8.34
N PRO A 112 -12.21 -0.85 -9.44
CA PRO A 112 -12.67 -1.13 -10.79
C PRO A 112 -12.66 -2.63 -11.13
N ALA A 113 -11.68 -3.36 -10.58
CA ALA A 113 -11.57 -4.80 -10.76
C ALA A 113 -12.77 -5.56 -10.14
N VAL A 114 -13.20 -5.18 -8.94
CA VAL A 114 -14.37 -5.79 -8.29
C VAL A 114 -15.66 -5.41 -9.01
N ALA A 115 -15.80 -4.16 -9.47
CA ALA A 115 -16.97 -3.73 -10.23
C ALA A 115 -17.12 -4.50 -11.55
N ALA A 116 -16.02 -4.74 -12.27
CA ALA A 116 -16.01 -5.54 -13.49
C ALA A 116 -16.42 -7.00 -13.21
N LEU A 117 -15.84 -7.61 -12.16
CA LEU A 117 -16.17 -8.97 -11.73
C LEU A 117 -17.65 -9.12 -11.39
N LEU A 118 -18.22 -8.17 -10.64
CA LEU A 118 -19.62 -8.22 -10.21
C LEU A 118 -20.59 -7.94 -11.36
N THR A 119 -20.17 -7.13 -12.34
CA THR A 119 -20.93 -6.92 -13.59
C THR A 119 -21.01 -8.23 -14.39
N GLU A 120 -19.92 -8.97 -14.50
CA GLU A 120 -19.90 -10.28 -15.15
C GLU A 120 -20.77 -11.29 -14.38
N ALA A 121 -20.66 -11.33 -13.05
CA ALA A 121 -21.49 -12.19 -12.20
C ALA A 121 -22.99 -11.88 -12.36
N ALA A 122 -23.36 -10.60 -12.44
CA ALA A 122 -24.75 -10.18 -12.67
C ALA A 122 -25.28 -10.67 -14.04
N ALA A 123 -24.48 -10.55 -15.09
CA ALA A 123 -24.83 -11.06 -16.42
C ALA A 123 -24.99 -12.58 -16.45
N GLN A 124 -24.20 -13.33 -15.68
CA GLN A 124 -24.37 -14.77 -15.55
C GLN A 124 -25.68 -15.14 -14.81
N LEU A 125 -26.00 -14.43 -13.72
CA LEU A 125 -27.22 -14.65 -12.95
C LEU A 125 -28.51 -14.33 -13.72
N SER A 126 -28.45 -13.39 -14.67
CA SER A 126 -29.59 -13.03 -15.53
C SER A 126 -29.82 -13.99 -16.71
N GLY A 127 -28.93 -14.99 -16.87
CA GLY A 127 -28.91 -15.88 -18.03
C GLY A 127 -28.41 -15.19 -19.30
N GLY A 128 -27.47 -14.24 -19.17
CA GLY A 128 -26.91 -13.46 -20.27
C GLY A 128 -27.76 -12.27 -20.72
N ARG A 129 -28.88 -12.00 -20.04
CA ARG A 129 -29.71 -10.83 -20.32
C ARG A 129 -29.06 -9.55 -19.78
N PRO A 130 -29.20 -8.39 -20.45
CA PRO A 130 -28.68 -7.13 -19.94
C PRO A 130 -29.20 -6.83 -18.53
N VAL A 131 -28.29 -6.67 -17.57
CA VAL A 131 -28.62 -6.19 -16.22
C VAL A 131 -28.31 -4.69 -16.17
N PRO A 132 -29.26 -3.83 -15.79
CA PRO A 132 -28.98 -2.41 -15.60
C PRO A 132 -27.86 -2.21 -14.58
N VAL A 133 -26.81 -1.48 -14.94
CA VAL A 133 -25.68 -1.15 -14.06
C VAL A 133 -25.73 0.33 -13.71
N VAL A 134 -25.87 0.63 -12.42
CA VAL A 134 -25.83 1.98 -11.87
C VAL A 134 -24.49 2.17 -11.17
N GLN A 135 -23.72 3.19 -11.56
CA GLN A 135 -22.49 3.56 -10.85
C GLN A 135 -22.82 4.59 -9.79
N VAL A 136 -22.98 4.14 -8.55
CA VAL A 136 -23.32 4.99 -7.39
C VAL A 136 -22.14 5.87 -7.00
N VAL A 137 -20.94 5.31 -7.08
CA VAL A 137 -19.67 6.04 -6.92
C VAL A 137 -18.79 5.71 -8.13
N PRO A 138 -18.89 6.49 -9.23
CA PRO A 138 -18.19 6.19 -10.47
C PRO A 138 -16.67 6.31 -10.28
N ALA A 139 -15.91 5.52 -11.05
CA ALA A 139 -14.49 5.76 -11.19
C ALA A 139 -14.24 7.08 -11.94
N ASP A 140 -13.04 7.61 -11.82
CA ASP A 140 -12.65 8.81 -12.55
C ASP A 140 -12.69 8.56 -14.08
N PRO A 141 -13.29 9.46 -14.89
CA PRO A 141 -13.34 9.30 -16.33
C PRO A 141 -11.97 9.22 -17.01
N ASP A 142 -10.95 9.88 -16.44
CA ASP A 142 -9.58 9.88 -16.96
C ASP A 142 -8.77 8.67 -16.48
N ASP A 143 -9.28 7.92 -15.48
CA ASP A 143 -8.72 6.65 -15.02
C ASP A 143 -9.79 5.58 -14.71
N PRO A 144 -10.56 5.12 -15.72
CA PRO A 144 -11.70 4.21 -15.50
C PRO A 144 -11.27 2.83 -15.01
N ARG A 145 -9.98 2.49 -15.13
CA ARG A 145 -9.40 1.22 -14.66
C ARG A 145 -8.61 1.38 -13.35
N GLY A 146 -8.48 2.58 -12.80
CA GLY A 146 -7.70 2.84 -11.59
C GLY A 146 -6.19 2.58 -11.76
N ALA A 147 -5.70 2.54 -12.99
CA ALA A 147 -4.31 2.21 -13.31
C ALA A 147 -3.36 3.37 -12.99
N GLY A 148 -3.78 4.61 -13.28
CA GLY A 148 -3.04 5.82 -12.91
C GLY A 148 -2.96 5.98 -11.40
N PHE A 149 -4.08 5.78 -10.71
CA PHE A 149 -4.16 5.80 -9.24
C PHE A 149 -3.16 4.80 -8.64
N ALA A 150 -3.17 3.55 -9.13
CA ALA A 150 -2.30 2.51 -8.60
C ALA A 150 -0.83 2.72 -8.95
N ALA A 151 -0.53 3.17 -10.17
CA ALA A 151 0.83 3.43 -10.61
C ALA A 151 1.51 4.54 -9.80
N GLY A 152 0.75 5.54 -9.32
CA GLY A 152 1.28 6.64 -8.50
C GLY A 152 1.90 6.20 -7.17
N PHE A 153 1.48 5.07 -6.60
CA PHE A 153 2.01 4.59 -5.32
C PHE A 153 3.47 4.12 -5.40
N LEU A 154 3.89 3.56 -6.54
CA LEU A 154 5.25 3.04 -6.69
C LEU A 154 6.30 4.18 -6.61
N PRO A 155 6.19 5.29 -7.36
CA PRO A 155 7.04 6.47 -7.18
C PRO A 155 6.99 7.07 -5.78
N PHE A 156 5.80 7.20 -5.16
CA PHE A 156 5.72 7.75 -3.80
C PHE A 156 6.44 6.86 -2.77
N ALA A 157 6.28 5.55 -2.85
CA ALA A 157 6.98 4.62 -1.97
C ALA A 157 8.51 4.71 -2.16
N LEU A 158 8.99 4.68 -3.42
CA LEU A 158 10.41 4.79 -3.75
C LEU A 158 11.04 6.10 -3.26
N THR A 159 10.39 7.23 -3.55
CA THR A 159 10.88 8.56 -3.15
C THR A 159 10.80 8.76 -1.65
N SER A 160 9.81 8.20 -0.96
CA SER A 160 9.70 8.27 0.51
C SER A 160 10.81 7.49 1.18
N MET A 161 11.11 6.28 0.69
CA MET A 161 12.26 5.52 1.17
C MET A 161 13.55 6.29 0.94
N LEU A 162 13.75 6.82 -0.27
CA LEU A 162 14.93 7.62 -0.60
C LEU A 162 15.07 8.81 0.35
N ALA A 163 14.00 9.56 0.59
CA ALA A 163 14.00 10.66 1.55
C ALA A 163 14.40 10.18 2.96
N GLY A 164 13.81 9.09 3.44
CA GLY A 164 14.18 8.48 4.73
C GLY A 164 15.65 8.08 4.81
N VAL A 165 16.20 7.45 3.75
CA VAL A 165 17.61 7.07 3.64
C VAL A 165 18.52 8.30 3.66
N LEU A 166 18.24 9.30 2.83
CA LEU A 166 19.07 10.50 2.74
C LEU A 166 19.06 11.26 4.07
N LEU A 167 17.90 11.39 4.71
CA LEU A 167 17.76 12.06 6.00
C LEU A 167 18.48 11.33 7.12
N VAL A 168 18.48 9.99 7.15
CA VAL A 168 19.19 9.25 8.18
C VAL A 168 20.70 9.20 7.97
N VAL A 169 21.16 9.16 6.71
CA VAL A 169 22.59 9.07 6.36
C VAL A 169 23.28 10.43 6.37
N LEU A 170 22.66 11.47 5.78
CA LEU A 170 23.30 12.76 5.53
C LEU A 170 23.02 13.79 6.64
N VAL A 171 21.89 13.68 7.34
CA VAL A 171 21.51 14.66 8.38
C VAL A 171 21.89 14.16 9.75
N ALA A 172 22.95 14.77 10.31
CA ALA A 172 23.54 14.34 11.57
C ALA A 172 22.79 14.79 12.84
N ARG A 173 21.99 15.87 12.76
CA ARG A 173 21.23 16.41 13.92
C ARG A 173 19.80 15.88 13.90
N ARG A 174 19.37 15.25 15.00
CA ARG A 174 18.02 14.66 15.13
C ARG A 174 16.89 15.66 14.84
N ALA A 175 16.96 16.88 15.37
CA ALA A 175 15.93 17.90 15.14
C ALA A 175 15.83 18.32 13.67
N ALA A 176 16.98 18.47 12.99
CA ALA A 176 17.01 18.77 11.57
C ALA A 176 16.46 17.60 10.72
N ARG A 177 16.70 16.35 11.14
CA ARG A 177 16.13 15.17 10.49
C ARG A 177 14.61 15.12 10.60
N LEU A 178 14.08 15.41 11.79
CA LEU A 178 12.63 15.47 12.01
C LEU A 178 11.98 16.60 11.22
N LEU A 179 12.58 17.78 11.22
CA LEU A 179 12.13 18.88 10.37
C LEU A 179 12.12 18.45 8.90
N GLY A 180 13.21 17.83 8.43
CA GLY A 180 13.30 17.30 7.07
C GLY A 180 12.23 16.28 6.72
N LEU A 181 11.88 15.37 7.64
CA LEU A 181 10.80 14.39 7.43
C LEU A 181 9.43 15.08 7.28
N VAL A 182 9.12 16.03 8.18
CA VAL A 182 7.85 16.77 8.13
C VAL A 182 7.77 17.65 6.89
N THR A 183 8.84 18.38 6.57
CA THR A 183 8.93 19.20 5.36
C THR A 183 8.78 18.34 4.10
N TYR A 184 9.48 17.19 4.04
CA TYR A 184 9.33 16.25 2.92
C TYR A 184 7.88 15.80 2.76
N ALA A 185 7.23 15.37 3.85
CA ALA A 185 5.86 14.89 3.81
C ALA A 185 4.87 15.96 3.31
N VAL A 186 4.98 17.20 3.81
CA VAL A 186 4.12 18.31 3.36
C VAL A 186 4.35 18.61 1.87
N LEU A 187 5.61 18.71 1.44
CA LEU A 187 5.93 18.97 0.04
C LEU A 187 5.50 17.82 -0.87
N ALA A 188 5.67 16.57 -0.45
CA ALA A 188 5.23 15.39 -1.18
C ALA A 188 3.70 15.33 -1.30
N GLY A 189 2.97 15.70 -0.24
CA GLY A 189 1.51 15.82 -0.26
C GLY A 189 1.04 16.87 -1.28
N LEU A 190 1.61 18.08 -1.22
CA LEU A 190 1.27 19.17 -2.14
C LEU A 190 1.63 18.84 -3.59
N ALA A 191 2.85 18.32 -3.83
CA ALA A 191 3.29 17.92 -5.16
C ALA A 191 2.46 16.75 -5.69
N GLY A 192 2.10 15.80 -4.82
CA GLY A 192 1.28 14.65 -5.18
C GLY A 192 -0.12 15.07 -5.63
N VAL A 193 -0.78 15.97 -4.91
CA VAL A 193 -2.08 16.51 -5.35
C VAL A 193 -1.94 17.37 -6.60
N ALA A 194 -0.92 18.21 -6.70
CA ALA A 194 -0.69 18.99 -7.92
C ALA A 194 -0.57 18.09 -9.16
N VAL A 195 0.05 16.91 -9.03
CA VAL A 195 0.17 15.94 -10.12
C VAL A 195 -1.10 15.11 -10.31
N LEU A 196 -1.58 14.42 -9.28
CA LEU A 196 -2.67 13.45 -9.42
C LEU A 196 -4.05 14.11 -9.57
N HIS A 197 -4.33 15.16 -8.80
CA HIS A 197 -5.58 15.91 -8.87
C HIS A 197 -5.50 17.01 -9.95
N GLY A 198 -4.44 17.82 -9.94
CA GLY A 198 -4.34 19.02 -10.78
C GLY A 198 -3.96 18.73 -12.24
N TRP A 199 -2.86 18.00 -12.46
CA TRP A 199 -2.33 17.77 -13.81
C TRP A 199 -2.98 16.58 -14.52
N LEU A 200 -3.06 15.43 -13.82
CA LEU A 200 -3.60 14.20 -14.40
C LEU A 200 -5.13 14.11 -14.29
N GLY A 201 -5.75 14.82 -13.34
CA GLY A 201 -7.20 14.83 -13.17
C GLY A 201 -7.79 13.53 -12.62
N ILE A 202 -6.99 12.63 -12.05
CA ILE A 202 -7.45 11.27 -11.66
C ILE A 202 -7.96 11.16 -10.21
N LEU A 203 -7.88 12.26 -9.45
CA LEU A 203 -8.47 12.38 -8.11
C LEU A 203 -9.48 13.52 -8.15
N GLY A 204 -10.70 13.29 -7.66
CA GLY A 204 -11.80 14.25 -7.72
C GLY A 204 -12.32 14.73 -6.37
N GLY A 205 -11.62 14.43 -5.28
CA GLY A 205 -12.07 14.69 -3.91
C GLY A 205 -11.61 16.03 -3.37
N ASN A 206 -11.59 16.14 -2.03
CA ASN A 206 -11.09 17.35 -1.38
C ASN A 206 -9.55 17.41 -1.45
N LEU A 207 -9.03 18.43 -2.14
CA LEU A 207 -7.60 18.70 -2.30
C LEU A 207 -6.79 18.57 -1.00
N TRP A 208 -7.31 19.04 0.13
CA TRP A 208 -6.61 19.01 1.42
C TRP A 208 -6.64 17.64 2.08
N LEU A 209 -7.74 16.89 1.91
CA LEU A 209 -7.80 15.50 2.38
C LEU A 209 -6.85 14.61 1.59
N GLU A 210 -6.78 14.79 0.27
CA GLU A 210 -5.85 14.07 -0.60
C GLU A 210 -4.39 14.41 -0.27
N ALA A 211 -4.08 15.70 -0.12
CA ALA A 211 -2.74 16.15 0.25
C ALA A 211 -2.34 15.61 1.62
N GLY A 212 -3.27 15.62 2.58
CA GLY A 212 -3.08 15.05 3.91
C GLY A 212 -2.84 13.53 3.88
N ALA A 213 -3.59 12.80 3.07
CA ALA A 213 -3.43 11.35 2.90
C ALA A 213 -2.06 11.00 2.31
N ILE A 214 -1.64 11.69 1.24
CA ILE A 214 -0.33 11.52 0.61
C ILE A 214 0.80 11.94 1.57
N ALA A 215 0.66 13.07 2.24
CA ALA A 215 1.64 13.54 3.22
C ALA A 215 1.82 12.53 4.36
N LEU A 216 0.72 12.00 4.90
CA LEU A 216 0.77 11.02 5.98
C LEU A 216 1.39 9.69 5.52
N PHE A 217 1.03 9.21 4.33
CA PHE A 217 1.64 8.02 3.74
C PHE A 217 3.16 8.18 3.56
N THR A 218 3.58 9.28 2.93
CA THR A 218 5.01 9.54 2.68
C THR A 218 5.79 9.78 3.97
N LEU A 219 5.19 10.41 4.98
CA LEU A 219 5.77 10.54 6.32
C LEU A 219 5.93 9.18 7.00
N ALA A 220 4.91 8.32 6.94
CA ALA A 220 4.96 6.98 7.51
C ALA A 220 6.06 6.14 6.85
N ALA A 221 6.14 6.16 5.52
CA ALA A 221 7.16 5.44 4.76
C ALA A 221 8.58 5.96 5.03
N ALA A 222 8.81 7.27 4.87
CA ALA A 222 10.11 7.89 5.10
C ALA A 222 10.56 7.79 6.57
N GLY A 223 9.62 8.02 7.49
CA GLY A 223 9.83 7.93 8.93
C GLY A 223 10.17 6.52 9.39
N THR A 224 9.54 5.48 8.82
CA THR A 224 9.88 4.07 9.11
C THR A 224 11.32 3.77 8.73
N VAL A 225 11.75 4.14 7.52
CA VAL A 225 13.12 3.91 7.05
C VAL A 225 14.13 4.72 7.87
N ALA A 226 13.85 6.00 8.09
CA ALA A 226 14.74 6.87 8.86
C ALA A 226 14.82 6.45 10.33
N GLY A 227 13.71 6.03 10.92
CA GLY A 227 13.61 5.57 12.30
C GLY A 227 14.39 4.29 12.52
N LEU A 228 14.12 3.24 11.73
CA LEU A 228 14.86 1.98 11.80
C LEU A 228 16.35 2.19 11.49
N GLY A 229 16.67 3.04 10.50
CA GLY A 229 18.05 3.42 10.21
C GLY A 229 18.74 4.13 11.38
N ALA A 230 18.01 4.94 12.15
CA ALA A 230 18.57 5.68 13.28
C ALA A 230 18.94 4.77 14.46
N VAL A 231 18.21 3.68 14.67
CA VAL A 231 18.48 2.73 15.78
C VAL A 231 19.39 1.57 15.36
N LEU A 232 19.21 1.02 14.16
CA LEU A 232 19.91 -0.18 13.70
C LEU A 232 20.99 0.09 12.64
N GLY A 233 21.15 1.32 12.17
CA GLY A 233 22.10 1.67 11.11
C GLY A 233 21.70 1.12 9.74
N ARG A 234 22.67 0.70 8.93
CA ARG A 234 22.45 0.19 7.55
C ARG A 234 21.49 -1.02 7.51
N PRO A 235 21.57 -2.01 8.43
CA PRO A 235 20.56 -3.06 8.52
C PRO A 235 19.12 -2.54 8.72
N GLY A 236 18.95 -1.50 9.53
CA GLY A 236 17.65 -0.87 9.76
C GLY A 236 17.06 -0.22 8.51
N ILE A 237 17.90 0.42 7.70
CA ILE A 237 17.49 0.96 6.40
C ILE A 237 16.97 -0.16 5.49
N GLY A 238 17.72 -1.27 5.41
CA GLY A 238 17.33 -2.44 4.63
C GLY A 238 16.00 -3.03 5.11
N LEU A 239 15.79 -3.14 6.42
CA LEU A 239 14.53 -3.60 7.01
C LEU A 239 13.37 -2.65 6.71
N GLY A 240 13.59 -1.34 6.80
CA GLY A 240 12.57 -0.35 6.44
C GLY A 240 12.17 -0.43 4.98
N ALA A 241 13.14 -0.55 4.07
CA ALA A 241 12.88 -0.70 2.64
C ALA A 241 12.15 -2.03 2.32
N LEU A 242 12.55 -3.13 2.99
CA LEU A 242 11.88 -4.42 2.88
C LEU A 242 10.40 -4.32 3.30
N LEU A 243 10.13 -3.72 4.45
CA LEU A 243 8.77 -3.57 4.99
C LEU A 243 7.90 -2.67 4.10
N VAL A 244 8.40 -1.47 3.79
CA VAL A 244 7.62 -0.44 3.08
C VAL A 244 7.39 -0.83 1.63
N PHE A 245 8.42 -1.27 0.92
CA PHE A 245 8.32 -1.45 -0.53
C PHE A 245 8.22 -2.90 -0.95
N LEU A 246 9.15 -3.75 -0.51
CA LEU A 246 9.27 -5.10 -1.05
C LEU A 246 8.09 -5.99 -0.62
N VAL A 247 7.70 -5.92 0.64
CA VAL A 247 6.53 -6.63 1.18
C VAL A 247 5.26 -5.80 1.01
N GLY A 248 5.36 -4.47 1.24
CA GLY A 248 4.22 -3.56 1.13
C GLY A 248 3.54 -3.60 -0.23
N ASN A 249 4.30 -3.51 -1.34
CA ASN A 249 3.74 -3.41 -2.69
C ASN A 249 2.86 -4.61 -3.10
N PRO A 250 3.36 -5.87 -3.11
CA PRO A 250 2.56 -7.01 -3.59
C PRO A 250 1.36 -7.34 -2.71
N LEU A 251 1.41 -7.02 -1.40
CA LEU A 251 0.31 -7.29 -0.47
C LEU A 251 -0.69 -6.12 -0.38
N SER A 252 -0.34 -4.94 -0.88
CA SER A 252 -1.12 -3.71 -0.67
C SER A 252 -2.54 -3.72 -1.24
N ALA A 253 -2.77 -4.54 -2.28
CA ALA A 253 -4.00 -4.56 -3.08
C ALA A 253 -4.39 -3.21 -3.72
N VAL A 254 -3.46 -2.25 -3.89
CA VAL A 254 -3.78 -0.90 -4.39
C VAL A 254 -4.46 -0.92 -5.77
N SER A 255 -4.00 -1.80 -6.67
CA SER A 255 -4.55 -2.00 -8.02
C SER A 255 -5.78 -2.91 -8.07
N ALA A 256 -6.21 -3.46 -6.93
CA ALA A 256 -7.26 -4.46 -6.82
C ALA A 256 -8.16 -4.14 -5.61
N ALA A 257 -8.59 -5.17 -4.89
CA ALA A 257 -9.19 -5.06 -3.56
C ALA A 257 -8.51 -6.08 -2.63
N PRO A 258 -8.41 -5.82 -1.31
CA PRO A 258 -7.83 -6.74 -0.34
C PRO A 258 -8.43 -8.15 -0.42
N GLU A 259 -9.73 -8.23 -0.67
CA GLU A 259 -10.55 -9.43 -0.77
C GLU A 259 -10.30 -10.23 -2.05
N LEU A 260 -9.60 -9.64 -3.04
CA LEU A 260 -9.16 -10.38 -4.22
C LEU A 260 -7.84 -11.12 -3.99
N LEU A 261 -7.05 -10.74 -2.98
CA LEU A 261 -5.79 -11.40 -2.66
C LEU A 261 -6.03 -12.71 -1.89
N PRO A 262 -5.11 -13.69 -1.97
CA PRO A 262 -5.19 -14.88 -1.14
C PRO A 262 -5.17 -14.49 0.35
N GLN A 263 -6.07 -15.05 1.14
CA GLN A 263 -6.08 -14.81 2.59
C GLN A 263 -4.85 -15.47 3.26
N PRO A 264 -4.24 -14.84 4.28
CA PRO A 264 -4.61 -13.58 4.94
C PRO A 264 -3.92 -12.34 4.35
N TRP A 265 -3.30 -12.43 3.18
CA TRP A 265 -2.37 -11.42 2.67
C TRP A 265 -3.01 -10.07 2.38
N GLY A 266 -4.26 -10.04 1.94
CA GLY A 266 -5.02 -8.80 1.78
C GLY A 266 -5.12 -8.01 3.09
N LEU A 267 -5.47 -8.69 4.18
CA LEU A 267 -5.56 -8.08 5.51
C LEU A 267 -4.19 -7.59 6.00
N VAL A 268 -3.15 -8.44 5.87
CA VAL A 268 -1.77 -8.08 6.24
C VAL A 268 -1.31 -6.83 5.49
N GLY A 269 -1.58 -6.76 4.19
CA GLY A 269 -1.25 -5.61 3.37
C GLY A 269 -1.91 -4.31 3.81
N GLN A 270 -3.13 -4.36 4.35
CA GLN A 270 -3.82 -3.17 4.88
C GLN A 270 -3.22 -2.64 6.18
N PHE A 271 -2.42 -3.45 6.89
CA PHE A 271 -1.62 -3.01 8.03
C PHE A 271 -0.22 -2.54 7.62
N LEU A 272 0.17 -2.63 6.35
CA LEU A 272 1.43 -2.08 5.84
C LEU A 272 1.22 -0.66 5.27
N PRO A 273 2.25 0.20 5.27
CA PRO A 273 2.10 1.58 4.83
C PRO A 273 1.52 1.74 3.42
N VAL A 274 1.88 0.88 2.48
CA VAL A 274 1.39 1.01 1.09
C VAL A 274 -0.09 0.66 0.96
N GLY A 275 -0.56 -0.43 1.60
CA GLY A 275 -1.99 -0.79 1.57
C GLY A 275 -2.85 0.22 2.32
N ALA A 276 -2.41 0.63 3.52
CA ALA A 276 -3.07 1.68 4.28
C ALA A 276 -3.11 3.01 3.50
N GLY A 277 -1.99 3.39 2.86
CA GLY A 277 -1.90 4.56 1.99
C GLY A 277 -2.91 4.53 0.85
N GLY A 278 -3.00 3.41 0.12
CA GLY A 278 -3.97 3.21 -0.96
C GLY A 278 -5.41 3.37 -0.49
N THR A 279 -5.74 2.74 0.64
CA THR A 279 -7.09 2.80 1.20
C THR A 279 -7.44 4.20 1.71
N LEU A 280 -6.51 4.90 2.38
CA LEU A 280 -6.72 6.26 2.87
C LEU A 280 -6.86 7.27 1.71
N LEU A 281 -5.97 7.22 0.72
CA LEU A 281 -6.04 8.12 -0.43
C LEU A 281 -7.33 7.89 -1.22
N ARG A 282 -7.74 6.64 -1.42
CA ARG A 282 -9.01 6.31 -2.05
C ARG A 282 -10.21 6.85 -1.27
N ALA A 283 -10.17 6.77 0.07
CA ALA A 283 -11.21 7.33 0.92
C ALA A 283 -11.29 8.85 0.77
N ALA A 284 -10.14 9.54 0.79
CA ALA A 284 -10.06 10.99 0.62
C ALA A 284 -10.51 11.46 -0.78
N ALA A 285 -10.17 10.72 -1.83
CA ALA A 285 -10.41 11.11 -3.22
C ALA A 285 -11.84 10.84 -3.70
N PHE A 286 -12.50 9.80 -3.21
CA PHE A 286 -13.78 9.34 -3.78
C PHE A 286 -14.91 9.16 -2.78
N PHE A 287 -14.63 9.27 -1.47
CA PHE A 287 -15.60 8.94 -0.41
C PHE A 287 -15.61 9.97 0.74
N ASP A 288 -15.11 11.19 0.50
CA ASP A 288 -15.04 12.27 1.51
C ASP A 288 -14.35 11.87 2.82
N GLY A 289 -13.41 10.91 2.77
CA GLY A 289 -12.69 10.35 3.92
C GLY A 289 -13.37 9.16 4.59
N THR A 290 -14.58 8.79 4.18
CA THR A 290 -15.34 7.66 4.74
C THR A 290 -14.60 6.34 4.49
N GLY A 291 -14.64 5.43 5.47
CA GLY A 291 -13.90 4.15 5.45
C GLY A 291 -12.37 4.28 5.59
N GLY A 292 -11.81 5.50 5.72
CA GLY A 292 -10.37 5.74 5.85
C GLY A 292 -9.79 5.60 7.26
N GLY A 293 -10.63 5.53 8.29
CA GLY A 293 -10.22 5.66 9.71
C GLY A 293 -9.17 4.65 10.17
N ARG A 294 -9.30 3.36 9.80
CA ARG A 294 -8.30 2.32 10.13
C ARG A 294 -6.95 2.64 9.48
N SER A 295 -6.96 2.98 8.20
CA SER A 295 -5.74 3.30 7.45
C SER A 295 -5.05 4.55 7.98
N LEU A 296 -5.84 5.56 8.37
CA LEU A 296 -5.34 6.75 9.06
C LEU A 296 -4.59 6.36 10.35
N ALA A 297 -5.19 5.51 11.19
CA ALA A 297 -4.58 5.03 12.43
C ALA A 297 -3.30 4.22 12.18
N VAL A 298 -3.28 3.34 11.17
CA VAL A 298 -2.10 2.58 10.78
C VAL A 298 -0.96 3.51 10.37
N LEU A 299 -1.20 4.43 9.44
CA LEU A 299 -0.17 5.34 8.95
C LEU A 299 0.32 6.31 10.04
N ALA A 300 -0.59 6.82 10.86
CA ALA A 300 -0.24 7.64 12.03
C ALA A 300 0.64 6.83 13.00
N GLY A 301 0.32 5.56 13.24
CA GLY A 301 1.14 4.65 14.05
C GLY A 301 2.56 4.49 13.50
N TYR A 302 2.70 4.24 12.19
CA TYR A 302 4.02 4.19 11.54
C TYR A 302 4.78 5.51 11.60
N ALA A 303 4.11 6.64 11.37
CA ALA A 303 4.72 7.96 11.45
C ALA A 303 5.22 8.26 12.86
N VAL A 304 4.39 8.04 13.89
CA VAL A 304 4.74 8.23 15.30
C VAL A 304 5.87 7.29 15.71
N ALA A 305 5.79 6.00 15.35
CA ALA A 305 6.85 5.04 15.65
C ALA A 305 8.17 5.41 14.98
N GLY A 306 8.15 5.76 13.69
CA GLY A 306 9.32 6.20 12.93
C GLY A 306 9.96 7.45 13.53
N ILE A 307 9.16 8.47 13.86
CA ILE A 307 9.61 9.69 14.55
C ILE A 307 10.20 9.35 15.92
N GLY A 308 9.55 8.50 16.70
CA GLY A 308 10.03 8.04 18.00
C GLY A 308 11.39 7.33 17.90
N LEU A 309 11.56 6.45 16.91
CA LEU A 309 12.83 5.78 16.64
C LEU A 309 13.93 6.78 16.21
N VAL A 310 13.59 7.81 15.42
CA VAL A 310 14.54 8.89 15.08
C VAL A 310 14.97 9.67 16.33
N LEU A 311 14.05 9.90 17.28
CA LEU A 311 14.34 10.62 18.52
C LEU A 311 15.25 9.84 19.47
N VAL A 312 15.03 8.52 19.58
CA VAL A 312 15.79 7.63 20.48
C VAL A 312 17.11 7.17 19.85
N GLY A 313 17.19 7.12 18.51
CA GLY A 313 18.38 6.72 17.77
C GLY A 313 19.62 7.51 18.20
N ARG A 314 20.55 6.83 18.87
CA ARG A 314 21.85 7.41 19.24
C ARG A 314 22.74 7.41 18.01
N ARG A 315 23.57 8.44 17.84
CA ARG A 315 24.64 8.40 16.83
C ARG A 315 25.47 7.14 17.10
N GLN A 316 25.39 6.16 16.20
CA GLN A 316 26.50 5.24 16.06
C GLN A 316 27.64 6.11 15.54
N ALA A 317 28.55 6.49 16.44
CA ALA A 317 29.82 7.06 16.04
C ALA A 317 30.37 6.09 14.99
N GLY A 318 30.44 6.54 13.74
CA GLY A 318 30.97 5.74 12.66
C GLY A 318 32.30 5.19 13.15
N ALA A 319 32.48 3.87 13.00
CA ALA A 319 33.75 3.23 13.20
C ALA A 319 34.80 4.06 12.45
N ALA A 320 35.55 4.87 13.20
CA ALA A 320 36.81 5.39 12.73
C ALA A 320 37.61 4.13 12.41
N GLY A 321 37.77 3.85 11.12
CA GLY A 321 38.66 2.78 10.69
C GLY A 321 40.03 3.00 11.34
N PRO A 322 40.64 1.98 11.94
CA PRO A 322 42.00 2.10 12.44
C PRO A 322 42.92 2.31 11.23
N GLY A 323 43.19 3.57 10.88
CA GLY A 323 44.02 3.89 9.71
C GLY A 323 44.35 5.38 9.52
N ALA A 324 43.56 6.31 10.06
CA ALA A 324 43.77 7.74 9.81
C ALA A 324 44.75 8.45 10.79
N ALA A 325 45.61 7.70 11.51
CA ALA A 325 46.56 8.27 12.47
C ALA A 325 48.04 7.96 12.19
N ALA A 326 48.38 7.35 11.04
CA ALA A 326 49.75 6.91 10.77
C ALA A 326 50.55 7.74 9.75
N GLU A 327 50.02 8.86 9.24
CA GLU A 327 50.73 9.67 8.22
C GLU A 327 50.78 11.15 8.58
N ALA A 328 51.56 11.44 9.62
CA ALA A 328 52.09 12.78 9.86
C ALA A 328 53.48 12.66 10.50
N ARG A 329 54.45 12.17 9.73
CA ARG A 329 55.87 12.36 10.05
C ARG A 329 56.40 13.52 9.18
N PRO A 330 56.88 14.62 9.76
CA PRO A 330 57.50 15.69 8.98
C PRO A 330 58.85 15.21 8.44
N ALA A 331 59.05 15.30 7.14
CA ALA A 331 60.34 15.06 6.50
C ALA A 331 61.34 16.13 6.98
N LYS A 332 62.42 15.70 7.64
CA LYS A 332 63.58 16.55 7.90
C LYS A 332 64.29 16.79 6.56
N VAL A 333 64.36 18.06 6.14
CA VAL A 333 65.27 18.52 5.10
C VAL A 333 66.65 18.64 5.76
N THR A 334 67.64 17.94 5.19
CA THR A 334 69.06 18.12 5.56
C THR A 334 69.71 18.88 4.42
N VAL A 335 70.44 19.94 4.77
CA VAL A 335 71.25 20.81 3.90
C VAL A 335 72.45 20.06 3.36
#